data_AF-A0A1M7Z1H6-F1
#
_entry.id   AF-A0A1M7Z1H6-F1
#
_cell.length_a   1.000
_cell.length_b   1.000
_cell.length_c   1.000
_cell.angle_alpha   90.00
_cell.angle_beta   90.00
_cell.angle_gamma   90.00
#
_symmetry.space_group_name_H-M   'P 1'
#
loop_
_entity.id
_entity.type
_entity.pdbx_description
1 polymer ?
#
loop_
_entity_poly.entity_id
_entity_poly.type
_entity_poly.pdbx_seq_one_letter_code
_entity_poly.pdbx_strand_id
1 'polypeptide(L)'
;MEKHEENPLLSQYKLQIDQFKDRLRDVMGDESVRSFSKRCGISESVIRKYLKGSYPVMDKLPRIAEATGMSMGWLISGCESDCIAEASGQNQELPERLKILMKGREARQAAEDWQVSVSTLKACLDGSVPSLNIASRIASAEGISLEWLATGHGLMYQTDDGILPPKVQGINRETLTQSIEKIDSLCQKNALILDNRKKARIIALVYQMSLNPEKIDESVYFEIIKLAS
;
A
#
# COMPACT_ATOMS: atom_id res chain seq x y z
N MET A 1 10.67 -37.43 -8.77
CA MET A 1 9.48 -36.88 -8.11
C MET A 1 9.94 -35.60 -7.42
N GLU A 2 10.06 -34.53 -8.19
CA GLU A 2 10.54 -33.24 -7.69
C GLU A 2 9.46 -32.63 -6.79
N LYS A 3 9.83 -32.36 -5.53
CA LYS A 3 8.99 -31.59 -4.62
C LYS A 3 8.98 -30.15 -5.15
N HIS A 4 7.84 -29.70 -5.67
CA HIS A 4 7.63 -28.27 -5.91
C HIS A 4 7.67 -27.58 -4.55
N GLU A 5 8.78 -26.90 -4.28
CA GLU A 5 8.95 -26.01 -3.14
C GLU A 5 7.99 -24.82 -3.36
N GLU A 6 6.89 -24.78 -2.59
CA GLU A 6 5.92 -23.68 -2.67
C GLU A 6 6.63 -22.36 -2.39
N ASN A 7 6.55 -21.42 -3.34
CA ASN A 7 7.13 -20.09 -3.20
C ASN A 7 6.54 -19.41 -1.95
N PRO A 8 7.35 -19.11 -0.92
CA PRO A 8 6.87 -18.56 0.34
C PRO A 8 6.09 -17.25 0.17
N LEU A 9 6.43 -16.44 -0.84
CA LEU A 9 5.74 -15.20 -1.15
C LEU A 9 4.29 -15.44 -1.61
N LEU A 10 4.06 -16.47 -2.44
CA LEU A 10 2.71 -16.84 -2.89
C LEU A 10 1.81 -17.26 -1.72
N SER A 11 2.37 -17.94 -0.71
CA SER A 11 1.65 -18.31 0.51
C SER A 11 1.29 -17.09 1.37
N GLN A 12 2.20 -16.11 1.45
CA GLN A 12 1.99 -14.87 2.20
C GLN A 12 0.92 -13.99 1.55
N TYR A 13 0.94 -13.82 0.22
CA TYR A 13 -0.07 -13.03 -0.51
C TYR A 13 -1.46 -13.65 -0.41
N LYS A 14 -1.57 -14.98 -0.48
CA LYS A 14 -2.84 -15.69 -0.30
C LYS A 14 -3.44 -15.42 1.08
N LEU A 15 -2.61 -15.43 2.12
CA LEU A 15 -3.03 -15.13 3.50
C LEU A 15 -3.52 -13.70 3.68
N GLN A 16 -2.89 -12.72 3.01
CA GLN A 16 -3.27 -11.30 3.07
C GLN A 16 -4.60 -11.03 2.36
N ILE A 17 -4.87 -11.72 1.26
CA ILE A 17 -6.12 -11.61 0.47
C ILE A 17 -7.31 -12.18 1.24
N ASP A 18 -7.13 -13.29 1.96
CA ASP A 18 -8.19 -13.95 2.74
C ASP A 18 -8.71 -13.09 3.91
N GLN A 19 -7.95 -12.06 4.30
CA GLN A 19 -8.26 -11.13 5.39
C GLN A 19 -9.02 -9.87 4.94
N PHE A 20 -9.28 -9.68 3.63
CA PHE A 20 -10.04 -8.52 3.14
C PHE A 20 -11.46 -8.46 3.72
N LYS A 21 -12.12 -9.61 3.85
CA LYS A 21 -13.46 -9.70 4.44
C LYS A 21 -13.48 -9.19 5.89
N ASP A 22 -12.40 -9.39 6.63
CA ASP A 22 -12.29 -9.04 8.04
C ASP A 22 -12.04 -7.53 8.16
N ARG A 23 -11.13 -6.98 7.35
CA ARG A 23 -10.95 -5.52 7.25
C ARG A 23 -12.19 -4.79 6.76
N LEU A 24 -12.93 -5.39 5.82
CA LEU A 24 -14.21 -4.85 5.37
C LEU A 24 -15.25 -4.83 6.49
N ARG A 25 -15.27 -5.84 7.37
CA ARG A 25 -16.09 -5.82 8.58
C ARG A 25 -15.64 -4.73 9.55
N ASP A 26 -14.33 -4.58 9.73
CA ASP A 26 -13.78 -3.59 10.65
C ASP A 26 -14.15 -2.15 10.24
N VAL A 27 -14.05 -1.81 8.94
CA VAL A 27 -14.42 -0.47 8.44
C VAL A 27 -15.93 -0.24 8.34
N MET A 28 -16.70 -1.32 8.23
CA MET A 28 -18.17 -1.26 8.29
C MET A 28 -18.64 -1.03 9.73
N GLY A 29 -17.92 -1.57 10.72
CA GLY A 29 -18.26 -1.45 12.14
C GLY A 29 -19.67 -1.95 12.44
N ASP A 30 -20.44 -1.16 13.17
CA ASP A 30 -21.84 -1.46 13.52
C ASP A 30 -22.85 -1.07 12.42
N GLU A 31 -22.37 -0.57 11.27
CA GLU A 31 -23.25 -0.16 10.17
C GLU A 31 -23.95 -1.36 9.53
N SER A 32 -25.26 -1.24 9.30
CA SER A 32 -25.97 -2.26 8.53
C SER A 32 -25.45 -2.31 7.09
N VAL A 33 -25.40 -3.52 6.51
CA VAL A 33 -24.93 -3.73 5.12
C VAL A 33 -25.65 -2.82 4.11
N ARG A 34 -26.94 -2.53 4.35
CA ARG A 34 -27.76 -1.64 3.53
C ARG A 34 -27.29 -0.18 3.60
N SER A 35 -26.95 0.29 4.80
CA SER A 35 -26.45 1.65 5.00
C SER A 35 -25.04 1.79 4.41
N PHE A 36 -24.17 0.81 4.67
CA PHE A 36 -22.82 0.76 4.13
C PHE A 36 -22.79 0.70 2.60
N SER A 37 -23.69 -0.08 2.01
CA SER A 37 -23.93 -0.18 0.56
C SER A 37 -24.25 1.19 -0.06
N LYS A 38 -25.17 1.94 0.55
CA LYS A 38 -25.52 3.29 0.09
C LYS A 38 -24.34 4.25 0.20
N ARG A 39 -23.63 4.22 1.33
CA ARG A 39 -22.45 5.06 1.59
C ARG A 39 -21.34 4.83 0.56
N CYS A 40 -21.07 3.57 0.22
CA CYS A 40 -20.05 3.21 -0.76
C CYS A 40 -20.51 3.31 -2.23
N GLY A 41 -21.80 3.56 -2.51
CA GLY A 41 -22.34 3.52 -3.87
C GLY A 41 -22.13 2.14 -4.55
N ILE A 42 -22.21 1.06 -3.78
CA ILE A 42 -22.06 -0.34 -4.22
C ILE A 42 -23.32 -1.10 -3.83
N SER A 43 -23.81 -2.01 -4.68
CA SER A 43 -25.03 -2.76 -4.36
C SER A 43 -24.88 -3.65 -3.13
N GLU A 44 -25.96 -3.78 -2.36
CA GLU A 44 -25.96 -4.56 -1.12
C GLU A 44 -25.55 -6.02 -1.36
N SER A 45 -26.00 -6.61 -2.47
CA SER A 45 -25.61 -7.96 -2.89
C SER A 45 -24.10 -8.12 -3.08
N VAL A 46 -23.43 -7.09 -3.60
CA VAL A 46 -21.98 -7.09 -3.82
C VAL A 46 -21.23 -6.95 -2.49
N ILE A 47 -21.65 -6.05 -1.60
CA ILE A 47 -21.08 -5.96 -0.24
C ILE A 47 -21.26 -7.27 0.53
N ARG A 48 -22.45 -7.90 0.47
CA ARG A 48 -22.69 -9.22 1.11
C ARG A 48 -21.79 -10.31 0.54
N LYS A 49 -21.51 -10.26 -0.77
CA LYS A 49 -20.58 -11.19 -1.43
C LYS A 49 -19.17 -11.01 -0.89
N TYR A 50 -18.74 -9.77 -0.67
CA TYR A 50 -17.43 -9.46 -0.10
C TYR A 50 -17.26 -9.92 1.34
N LEU A 51 -18.28 -9.69 2.18
CA LEU A 51 -18.30 -10.16 3.56
C LEU A 51 -18.31 -11.70 3.68
N LYS A 52 -18.62 -12.41 2.59
CA LYS A 52 -18.52 -13.88 2.50
C LYS A 52 -17.15 -14.37 2.01
N GLY A 53 -16.19 -13.48 1.76
CA GLY A 53 -14.84 -13.81 1.32
C GLY A 53 -14.60 -13.65 -0.18
N SER A 54 -15.52 -13.04 -0.93
CA SER A 54 -15.26 -12.67 -2.32
C SER A 54 -14.48 -11.35 -2.38
N TYR A 55 -13.67 -11.17 -3.43
CA TYR A 55 -12.84 -9.99 -3.57
C TYR A 55 -13.47 -8.96 -4.53
N PRO A 56 -13.39 -7.65 -4.23
CA PRO A 56 -13.80 -6.62 -5.17
C PRO A 56 -12.91 -6.61 -6.41
N VAL A 57 -13.52 -6.33 -7.56
CA VAL A 57 -12.76 -5.87 -8.72
C VAL A 57 -12.20 -4.48 -8.40
N MET A 58 -11.06 -4.15 -8.99
CA MET A 58 -10.28 -2.93 -8.68
C MET A 58 -11.12 -1.64 -8.75
N ASP A 59 -12.17 -1.60 -9.57
CA ASP A 59 -13.08 -0.46 -9.73
C ASP A 59 -13.95 -0.16 -8.49
N LYS A 60 -14.09 -1.12 -7.56
CA LYS A 60 -14.91 -0.94 -6.33
C LYS A 60 -14.10 -0.50 -5.13
N LEU A 61 -12.78 -0.73 -5.13
CA LEU A 61 -11.90 -0.38 -4.02
C LEU A 61 -11.82 1.13 -3.76
N PRO A 62 -11.69 2.01 -4.78
CA PRO A 62 -11.68 3.46 -4.57
C PRO A 62 -12.94 3.95 -3.87
N ARG A 63 -14.10 3.39 -4.21
CA ARG A 63 -15.38 3.78 -3.61
C ARG A 63 -15.49 3.41 -2.13
N ILE A 64 -14.95 2.25 -1.75
CA ILE A 64 -14.90 1.83 -0.35
C ILE A 64 -13.87 2.68 0.40
N ALA A 65 -12.71 2.94 -0.20
CA ALA A 65 -11.67 3.78 0.35
C ALA A 65 -12.18 5.20 0.64
N GLU A 66 -12.78 5.87 -0.35
CA GLU A 66 -13.41 7.19 -0.21
C GLU A 66 -14.50 7.20 0.87
N ALA A 67 -15.37 6.20 0.90
CA ALA A 67 -16.47 6.11 1.85
C ALA A 67 -16.05 5.84 3.30
N THR A 68 -14.88 5.22 3.49
CA THR A 68 -14.36 4.80 4.81
C THR A 68 -13.17 5.63 5.29
N GLY A 69 -12.57 6.44 4.42
CA GLY A 69 -11.35 7.19 4.69
C GLY A 69 -10.10 6.32 4.77
N MET A 70 -10.19 5.03 4.41
CA MET A 70 -9.08 4.08 4.43
C MET A 70 -8.39 4.02 3.07
N SER A 71 -7.09 3.76 3.05
CA SER A 71 -6.39 3.54 1.77
C SER A 71 -6.78 2.20 1.15
N MET A 72 -6.72 2.12 -0.18
CA MET A 72 -6.89 0.85 -0.88
C MET A 72 -5.83 -0.17 -0.44
N GLY A 73 -4.59 0.27 -0.23
CA GLY A 73 -3.50 -0.55 0.27
C GLY A 73 -3.82 -1.20 1.62
N TRP A 74 -4.40 -0.43 2.54
CA TRP A 74 -4.86 -0.94 3.82
C TRP A 74 -6.00 -1.96 3.65
N LEU A 75 -7.00 -1.66 2.82
CA LEU A 75 -8.11 -2.60 2.55
C LEU A 75 -7.60 -3.94 1.98
N ILE A 76 -6.60 -3.91 1.11
CA ILE A 76 -6.07 -5.09 0.41
C ILE A 76 -5.10 -5.89 1.28
N SER A 77 -4.22 -5.23 2.03
CA SER A 77 -3.06 -5.86 2.66
C SER A 77 -2.99 -5.69 4.18
N GLY A 78 -3.74 -4.75 4.76
CA GLY A 78 -3.65 -4.37 6.16
C GLY A 78 -2.42 -3.53 6.52
N CYS A 79 -1.52 -3.25 5.57
CA CYS A 79 -0.42 -2.31 5.77
C CYS A 79 -0.87 -0.88 5.51
N GLU A 80 -0.70 -0.02 6.51
CA GLU A 80 -0.93 1.43 6.43
C GLU A 80 0.29 2.18 5.89
N SER A 81 1.39 1.47 5.61
CA SER A 81 2.59 2.04 5.02
C SER A 81 2.41 2.24 3.53
N ASP A 82 1.72 3.30 3.16
CA ASP A 82 2.17 4.19 2.09
C ASP A 82 1.70 5.60 2.46
N CYS A 83 2.68 6.40 2.85
CA CYS A 83 2.56 7.83 3.09
C CYS A 83 1.77 8.48 1.96
N ILE A 84 0.83 9.36 2.32
CA ILE A 84 0.25 10.35 1.41
C ILE A 84 1.43 11.17 0.88
N ALA A 85 1.91 10.85 -0.32
CA ALA A 85 2.83 11.69 -1.05
C ALA A 85 1.98 12.67 -1.87
N GLU A 86 2.12 13.94 -1.52
CA GLU A 86 1.54 15.11 -2.21
C GLU A 86 1.63 14.99 -3.74
N ALA A 87 0.53 15.40 -4.37
CA ALA A 87 0.30 15.37 -5.81
C ALA A 87 1.37 16.18 -6.57
N SER A 88 2.20 15.49 -7.36
CA SER A 88 3.07 16.09 -8.38
C SER A 88 3.46 15.04 -9.43
N GLY A 89 2.49 14.49 -10.16
CA GLY A 89 2.74 13.53 -11.24
C GLY A 89 1.67 13.64 -12.30
N GLN A 90 2.05 14.08 -13.50
CA GLN A 90 1.16 14.32 -14.63
C GLN A 90 0.28 13.09 -14.94
N ASN A 91 -0.99 13.32 -15.30
CA ASN A 91 -1.95 12.33 -15.84
C ASN A 91 -1.42 11.70 -17.14
N GLN A 92 -0.41 10.84 -17.05
CA GLN A 92 0.11 10.09 -18.20
C GLN A 92 -0.72 8.82 -18.38
N GLU A 93 -1.08 8.48 -19.61
CA GLU A 93 -1.82 7.25 -19.91
C GLU A 93 -0.90 6.02 -19.78
N LEU A 94 -1.47 4.84 -19.50
CA LEU A 94 -0.73 3.58 -19.33
C LEU A 94 0.28 3.29 -20.46
N PRO A 95 -0.04 3.52 -21.75
CA PRO A 95 0.91 3.32 -22.85
C PRO A 95 2.21 4.11 -22.70
N GLU A 96 2.14 5.37 -22.26
CA GLU A 96 3.32 6.21 -22.08
C GLU A 96 4.19 5.71 -20.93
N ARG A 97 3.57 5.25 -19.83
CA ARG A 97 4.31 4.61 -18.74
C ARG A 97 5.01 3.34 -19.18
N LEU A 98 4.35 2.50 -19.98
CA LEU A 98 4.97 1.30 -20.54
C LEU A 98 6.15 1.64 -21.45
N LYS A 99 6.05 2.69 -22.28
CA LYS A 99 7.18 3.17 -23.11
C LYS A 99 8.37 3.62 -22.25
N ILE A 100 8.11 4.34 -21.15
CA ILE A 100 9.16 4.75 -20.20
C ILE A 100 9.87 3.52 -19.62
N LEU A 101 9.11 2.49 -19.21
CA LEU A 101 9.65 1.24 -18.66
C LEU A 101 10.41 0.40 -19.68
N MET A 102 10.06 0.50 -20.96
CA MET A 102 10.81 -0.20 -21.99
C MET A 102 12.26 0.28 -22.05
N LYS A 103 12.59 1.52 -21.64
CA LYS A 103 13.96 2.06 -21.56
C LYS A 103 14.77 1.84 -22.86
N GLY A 104 14.09 1.89 -24.01
CA GLY A 104 14.68 1.64 -25.34
C GLY A 104 14.73 0.18 -25.78
N ARG A 105 14.26 -0.78 -24.98
CA ARG A 105 14.10 -2.19 -25.39
C ARG A 105 13.04 -2.31 -26.48
N GLU A 106 13.24 -3.25 -27.40
CA GLU A 106 12.20 -3.66 -28.33
C GLU A 106 11.08 -4.41 -27.59
N ALA A 107 9.84 -4.31 -28.10
CA ALA A 107 8.67 -4.95 -27.49
C ALA A 107 8.82 -6.46 -27.30
N ARG A 108 9.66 -7.14 -28.09
CA ARG A 108 9.93 -8.56 -27.93
C ARG A 108 10.79 -8.84 -26.69
N GLN A 109 11.86 -8.09 -26.52
CA GLN A 109 12.76 -8.21 -25.38
C GLN A 109 12.06 -7.80 -24.07
N ALA A 110 11.33 -6.68 -24.08
CA ALA A 110 10.56 -6.25 -22.92
C ALA A 110 9.47 -7.26 -22.52
N ALA A 111 8.80 -7.88 -23.51
CA ALA A 111 7.81 -8.91 -23.23
C ALA A 111 8.44 -10.16 -22.59
N GLU A 112 9.62 -10.58 -23.03
CA GLU A 112 10.36 -11.68 -22.44
C GLU A 112 10.79 -11.37 -21.00
N ASP A 113 11.36 -10.19 -20.76
CA ASP A 113 11.81 -9.76 -19.43
C ASP A 113 10.63 -9.66 -18.45
N TRP A 114 9.47 -9.19 -18.91
CA TRP A 114 8.22 -9.12 -18.12
C TRP A 114 7.46 -10.45 -18.12
N GLN A 115 7.98 -11.44 -18.84
CA GLN A 115 7.42 -12.76 -19.07
C GLN A 115 6.00 -12.76 -19.66
N VAL A 116 5.57 -11.68 -20.31
CA VAL A 116 4.28 -11.53 -20.98
C VAL A 116 4.38 -11.89 -22.47
N SER A 117 3.25 -12.15 -23.13
CA SER A 117 3.30 -12.36 -24.58
C SER A 117 3.51 -11.02 -25.31
N VAL A 118 4.24 -11.05 -26.42
CA VAL A 118 4.50 -9.85 -27.25
C VAL A 118 3.21 -9.22 -27.74
N SER A 119 2.18 -10.02 -28.05
CA SER A 119 0.85 -9.55 -28.45
C SER A 119 0.12 -8.86 -27.30
N THR A 120 0.22 -9.40 -26.08
CA THR A 120 -0.32 -8.74 -24.88
C THR A 120 0.35 -7.40 -24.63
N LEU A 121 1.68 -7.34 -24.72
CA LEU A 121 2.41 -6.10 -24.52
C LEU A 121 2.04 -5.05 -25.58
N LYS A 122 1.99 -5.44 -26.86
CA LYS A 122 1.53 -4.55 -27.94
C LYS A 122 0.11 -4.03 -27.69
N ALA A 123 -0.82 -4.90 -27.33
CA ALA A 123 -2.18 -4.47 -26.98
C ALA A 123 -2.20 -3.43 -25.84
N CYS A 124 -1.32 -3.57 -24.84
CA CYS A 124 -1.21 -2.61 -23.74
C CYS A 124 -0.58 -1.27 -24.19
N LEU A 125 0.37 -1.30 -25.12
CA LEU A 125 0.94 -0.11 -25.75
C LEU A 125 -0.08 0.60 -26.67
N ASP A 126 -1.04 -0.15 -27.21
CA ASP A 126 -2.15 0.38 -28.02
C ASP A 126 -3.32 0.88 -27.16
N GLY A 127 -3.18 0.91 -25.83
CA GLY A 127 -4.18 1.45 -24.90
C GLY A 127 -5.09 0.42 -24.23
N SER A 128 -4.88 -0.88 -24.47
CA SER A 128 -5.63 -1.92 -23.76
C SER A 128 -5.20 -2.00 -22.31
N VAL A 129 -6.17 -2.11 -21.40
CA VAL A 129 -5.87 -2.27 -19.97
C VAL A 129 -5.43 -3.72 -19.69
N PRO A 130 -4.23 -3.96 -19.12
CA PRO A 130 -3.76 -5.30 -18.78
C PRO A 130 -4.54 -5.89 -17.62
N SER A 131 -4.58 -7.22 -17.54
CA SER A 131 -5.03 -7.89 -16.33
C SER A 131 -4.07 -7.59 -15.16
N LEU A 132 -4.57 -7.69 -13.93
CA LEU A 132 -3.75 -7.48 -12.73
C LEU A 132 -2.53 -8.42 -12.68
N ASN A 133 -2.66 -9.64 -13.22
CA ASN A 133 -1.53 -10.57 -13.32
C ASN A 133 -0.42 -10.03 -14.23
N ILE A 134 -0.80 -9.51 -15.41
CA ILE A 134 0.16 -8.88 -16.34
C ILE A 134 0.78 -7.63 -15.71
N ALA A 135 -0.04 -6.77 -15.12
CA ALA A 135 0.42 -5.57 -14.42
C ALA A 135 1.39 -5.90 -13.27
N SER A 136 1.11 -6.95 -12.51
CA SER A 136 1.96 -7.42 -11.40
C SER A 136 3.30 -7.94 -11.89
N ARG A 137 3.33 -8.65 -13.03
CA ARG A 137 4.57 -9.15 -13.61
C ARG A 137 5.45 -8.01 -14.13
N ILE A 138 4.84 -7.04 -14.83
CA ILE A 138 5.55 -5.84 -15.27
C ILE A 138 6.07 -5.06 -14.06
N ALA A 139 5.23 -4.86 -13.04
CA ALA A 139 5.60 -4.13 -11.84
C ALA A 139 6.74 -4.79 -11.07
N SER A 140 6.70 -6.12 -10.95
CA SER A 140 7.73 -6.91 -10.27
C SER A 140 9.04 -6.93 -11.05
N ALA A 141 8.96 -7.07 -12.38
CA ALA A 141 10.15 -7.09 -13.24
C ALA A 141 10.85 -5.72 -13.29
N GLU A 142 10.10 -4.63 -13.24
CA GLU A 142 10.64 -3.28 -13.24
C GLU A 142 10.89 -2.68 -11.85
N GLY A 143 10.52 -3.40 -10.79
CA GLY A 143 10.66 -2.93 -9.42
C GLY A 143 9.86 -1.66 -9.13
N ILE A 144 8.68 -1.51 -9.74
CA ILE A 144 7.76 -0.38 -9.55
C ILE A 144 6.55 -0.83 -8.74
N SER A 145 5.85 0.12 -8.12
CA SER A 145 4.56 -0.21 -7.51
C SER A 145 3.50 -0.46 -8.58
N LEU A 146 2.55 -1.35 -8.27
CA LEU A 146 1.34 -1.55 -9.07
C LEU A 146 0.53 -0.26 -9.21
N GLU A 147 0.55 0.57 -8.17
CA GLU A 147 -0.08 1.88 -8.16
C GLU A 147 0.53 2.81 -9.21
N TRP A 148 1.87 2.88 -9.27
CA TRP A 148 2.56 3.72 -10.25
C TRP A 148 2.26 3.25 -11.67
N LEU A 149 2.23 1.94 -11.91
CA LEU A 149 1.86 1.40 -13.23
C LEU A 149 0.42 1.76 -13.62
N ALA A 150 -0.52 1.71 -12.67
CA ALA A 150 -1.94 1.91 -12.91
C ALA A 150 -2.32 3.40 -13.04
N THR A 151 -1.73 4.27 -12.22
CA THR A 151 -2.17 5.67 -12.07
C THR A 151 -1.06 6.67 -12.36
N GLY A 152 0.21 6.24 -12.44
CA GLY A 152 1.36 7.15 -12.47
C GLY A 152 1.68 7.78 -11.11
N HIS A 153 0.96 7.40 -10.05
CA HIS A 153 1.16 7.87 -8.68
C HIS A 153 1.81 6.76 -7.85
N GLY A 154 2.73 7.11 -6.95
CA GLY A 154 3.47 6.16 -6.12
C GLY A 154 4.98 6.16 -6.38
N LEU A 155 5.74 5.45 -5.55
CA LEU A 155 7.21 5.46 -5.58
C LEU A 155 7.75 4.88 -6.90
N MET A 156 8.42 5.74 -7.68
CA MET A 156 9.37 5.33 -8.71
C MET A 156 10.70 5.08 -7.99
N TYR A 157 11.11 3.82 -7.85
CA TYR A 157 12.37 3.48 -7.17
C TYR A 157 13.54 3.84 -8.09
N GLN A 158 14.06 5.06 -7.99
CA GLN A 158 15.35 5.44 -8.57
C GLN A 158 16.34 5.74 -7.45
N THR A 159 17.39 4.93 -7.36
CA THR A 159 18.66 5.33 -6.78
C THR A 159 19.79 4.72 -7.60
N ASP A 160 20.89 5.46 -7.77
CA ASP A 160 21.97 5.23 -8.74
C ASP A 160 22.78 3.93 -8.58
N ASP A 161 22.54 3.09 -7.56
CA ASP A 161 23.48 2.04 -7.13
C ASP A 161 23.03 0.57 -7.27
N GLY A 162 22.08 0.27 -8.16
CA GLY A 162 21.81 -1.13 -8.57
C GLY A 162 20.88 -1.93 -7.63
N ILE A 163 20.18 -2.89 -8.25
CA ILE A 163 18.88 -3.43 -7.82
C ILE A 163 19.04 -4.54 -6.77
N LEU A 164 18.51 -4.32 -5.56
CA LEU A 164 18.21 -5.36 -4.56
C LEU A 164 16.76 -5.19 -4.06
N PRO A 165 15.98 -6.27 -3.86
CA PRO A 165 14.67 -6.18 -3.22
C PRO A 165 14.77 -5.47 -1.86
N PRO A 166 13.70 -4.77 -1.41
CA PRO A 166 13.66 -4.23 -0.06
C PRO A 166 13.79 -5.40 0.90
N LYS A 167 14.96 -5.49 1.54
CA LYS A 167 15.08 -6.20 2.80
C LYS A 167 13.98 -5.61 3.67
N VAL A 168 13.08 -6.43 4.19
CA VAL A 168 12.25 -6.05 5.34
C VAL A 168 13.26 -5.52 6.35
N GLN A 169 13.39 -4.19 6.45
CA GLN A 169 14.24 -3.61 7.47
C GLN A 169 13.49 -3.93 8.74
N GLY A 170 13.97 -4.99 9.43
CA GLY A 170 13.50 -5.28 10.77
C GLY A 170 13.52 -3.98 11.54
N ILE A 171 12.45 -3.74 12.30
CA ILE A 171 12.31 -2.58 13.17
C ILE A 171 13.68 -2.28 13.79
N ASN A 172 14.21 -1.06 13.60
CA ASN A 172 15.44 -0.64 14.22
C ASN A 172 15.19 -0.62 15.73
N ARG A 173 15.53 -1.74 16.38
CA ARG A 173 15.22 -2.00 17.78
C ARG A 173 15.84 -0.94 18.68
N GLU A 174 17.00 -0.42 18.30
CA GLU A 174 17.71 0.62 19.05
C GLU A 174 16.95 1.95 18.98
N THR A 175 16.58 2.41 17.79
CA THR A 175 15.79 3.65 17.62
C THR A 175 14.39 3.53 18.24
N LEU A 176 13.76 2.37 18.17
CA LEU A 176 12.47 2.13 18.82
C LEU A 176 12.59 2.18 20.34
N THR A 177 13.61 1.52 20.90
CA THR A 177 13.87 1.53 22.35
C THR A 177 14.12 2.94 22.84
N GLN A 178 14.96 3.71 22.14
CA GLN A 178 15.23 5.12 22.45
C GLN A 178 13.96 5.98 22.38
N SER A 179 13.09 5.74 21.40
CA SER A 179 11.82 6.46 21.26
C SER A 179 10.88 6.17 22.42
N ILE A 180 10.77 4.90 22.83
CA ILE A 180 9.96 4.46 23.98
C ILE A 180 10.49 5.09 25.28
N GLU A 181 11.80 4.96 25.55
CA GLU A 181 12.43 5.49 26.76
C GLU A 181 12.29 7.01 26.86
N LYS A 182 12.44 7.71 25.73
CA LYS A 182 12.28 9.17 25.69
C LYS A 182 10.85 9.59 26.01
N ILE A 183 9.85 8.89 25.46
CA ILE A 183 8.45 9.17 25.74
C ILE A 183 8.11 8.83 27.19
N ASP A 184 8.61 7.72 27.73
CA ASP A 184 8.39 7.34 29.14
C ASP A 184 8.99 8.35 30.11
N SER A 185 10.22 8.83 29.84
CA SER A 185 10.85 9.89 30.64
C SER A 185 10.05 11.19 30.60
N LEU A 186 9.50 11.56 29.44
CA LEU A 186 8.66 12.75 29.30
C LEU A 186 7.31 12.61 30.01
N CYS A 187 6.69 11.42 29.95
CA CYS A 187 5.44 11.15 30.66
C CYS A 187 5.65 11.27 32.18
N GLN A 188 6.74 10.71 32.70
CA GLN A 188 7.08 10.75 34.13
C GLN A 188 7.40 12.17 34.62
N LYS A 189 8.23 12.92 33.87
CA LYS A 189 8.62 14.29 34.25
C LYS A 189 7.44 15.26 34.26
N ASN A 190 6.48 15.07 33.35
CA ASN A 190 5.36 15.99 33.18
C ASN A 190 4.05 15.48 33.80
N ALA A 191 4.09 14.35 34.54
CA ALA A 191 2.92 13.68 35.10
C ALA A 191 1.79 13.44 34.07
N LEU A 192 2.15 13.18 32.82
CA LEU A 192 1.20 12.96 31.72
C LEU A 192 0.65 11.53 31.81
N ILE A 193 -0.67 11.41 31.96
CA ILE A 193 -1.38 10.13 31.93
C ILE A 193 -1.86 9.90 30.50
N LEU A 194 -1.15 9.06 29.75
CA LEU A 194 -1.57 8.64 28.41
C LEU A 194 -2.13 7.22 28.43
N ASP A 195 -3.28 7.04 27.79
CA ASP A 195 -3.80 5.71 27.47
C ASP A 195 -2.84 4.96 26.54
N ASN A 196 -2.84 3.63 26.65
CA ASN A 196 -1.96 2.73 25.89
C ASN A 196 -2.05 2.97 24.36
N ARG A 197 -3.23 3.29 23.83
CA ARG A 197 -3.38 3.56 22.38
C ARG A 197 -2.74 4.88 21.97
N LYS A 198 -2.95 5.94 22.77
CA LYS A 198 -2.35 7.25 22.52
C LYS A 198 -0.82 7.17 22.62
N LYS A 199 -0.33 6.47 23.65
CA LYS A 199 1.10 6.23 23.87
C LYS A 199 1.75 5.48 22.72
N ALA A 200 1.13 4.41 22.22
CA ALA A 200 1.64 3.66 21.08
C ALA A 200 1.71 4.50 19.79
N ARG A 201 0.72 5.36 19.55
CA ARG A 201 0.73 6.29 18.39
C ARG A 201 1.87 7.31 18.47
N ILE A 202 2.08 7.91 19.65
CA ILE A 202 3.18 8.86 19.84
C ILE A 202 4.54 8.16 19.68
N ILE A 203 4.69 6.93 20.18
CA ILE A 203 5.92 6.13 19.98
C ILE A 203 6.19 5.89 18.49
N ALA A 204 5.17 5.51 17.72
CA ALA A 204 5.33 5.29 16.29
C ALA A 204 5.74 6.57 15.54
N LEU A 205 5.13 7.71 15.86
CA LEU A 205 5.46 9.01 15.27
C LEU A 205 6.90 9.44 15.60
N VAL A 206 7.31 9.35 16.86
CA VAL A 206 8.68 9.71 17.30
C VAL A 206 9.72 8.78 16.68
N TYR A 207 9.42 7.49 16.56
CA TYR A 207 10.28 6.53 15.87
C TYR A 207 10.45 6.89 14.40
N GLN A 208 9.37 7.23 13.70
CA GLN A 208 9.41 7.67 12.30
C GLN A 208 10.20 8.97 12.11
N MET A 209 10.04 9.95 13.00
CA MET A 209 10.83 11.18 13.01
C MET A 209 12.32 10.91 13.21
N SER A 210 12.66 9.94 14.06
CA SER A 210 14.04 9.58 14.35
C SER A 210 14.72 8.84 13.18
N LEU A 211 13.93 8.20 12.31
CA LEU A 211 14.44 7.58 11.09
C LEU A 211 14.63 8.59 9.94
N ASN A 212 13.84 9.66 9.88
CA ASN A 212 13.88 10.66 8.81
C ASN A 212 13.86 12.10 9.35
N PRO A 213 14.97 12.57 9.95
CA PRO A 213 15.02 13.86 10.64
C PRO A 213 14.84 15.08 9.73
N GLU A 214 15.05 14.95 8.42
CA GLU A 214 14.96 16.06 7.46
C GLU A 214 13.54 16.31 6.90
N LYS A 215 12.57 15.42 7.17
CA LYS A 215 11.19 15.50 6.64
C LYS A 215 10.15 15.72 7.73
N ILE A 216 10.50 16.46 8.77
CA ILE A 216 9.59 16.71 9.89
C ILE A 216 8.79 17.98 9.62
N ASP A 217 7.51 17.82 9.28
CA ASP A 217 6.56 18.92 9.12
C ASP A 217 5.91 19.34 10.47
N GLU A 218 5.50 20.60 10.59
CA GLU A 218 4.79 21.15 11.76
C GLU A 218 3.52 20.37 12.09
N SER A 219 2.87 19.78 11.08
CA SER A 219 1.70 18.91 11.22
C SER A 219 1.96 17.71 12.14
N VAL A 220 3.16 17.13 12.11
CA VAL A 220 3.54 15.98 12.94
C VAL A 220 3.66 16.40 14.41
N TYR A 221 4.26 17.56 14.68
CA TYR A 221 4.34 18.11 16.03
C TYR A 221 2.94 18.45 16.56
N PHE A 222 2.06 18.98 15.72
CA PHE A 222 0.68 19.28 16.09
C PHE A 222 -0.10 18.01 16.46
N GLU A 223 0.09 16.91 15.73
CA GLU A 223 -0.56 15.63 16.06
C GLU A 223 -0.03 15.05 17.38
N ILE A 224 1.27 15.15 17.65
CA ILE A 224 1.85 14.77 18.95
C ILE A 224 1.24 15.59 20.09
N ILE A 225 1.14 16.92 19.93
CA ILE A 225 0.55 17.81 20.95
C ILE A 225 -0.93 17.48 21.18
N LYS A 226 -1.69 17.22 20.11
CA LYS A 226 -3.12 16.86 20.17
C LYS A 226 -3.34 15.52 20.85
N LEU A 227 -2.45 14.55 20.65
CA LEU A 227 -2.54 13.24 21.29
C LEU A 227 -2.12 13.27 22.77
N ALA A 228 -1.19 14.17 23.13
CA ALA A 228 -0.70 14.36 24.49
C ALA A 228 -1.59 15.24 25.38
N SER A 229 -2.44 16.09 24.77
CA SER A 229 -3.49 16.86 25.45
C SER A 229 -4.73 16.02 25.75
#